data_AF-A0A9N9X5R9-F1
#
_entry.id   AF-A0A9N9X5R9-F1
#
_cell.length_a   1.000
_cell.length_b   1.000
_cell.length_c   1.000
_cell.angle_alpha   90.00
_cell.angle_beta   90.00
_cell.angle_gamma   90.00
#
_symmetry.space_group_name_H-M   'P 1'
#
loop_
_entity.id
_entity.type
_entity.pdbx_description
1 polymer ?
#
loop_
_entity_poly.entity_id
_entity_poly.type
_entity_poly.pdbx_seq_one_letter_code
_entity_poly.pdbx_strand_id
1 'polypeptide(L)'
;MGDEQVCMVRKPGTTTTMKSMIFYGESNMKFLETIGWGPDDGKQVLLDEASNVLRSKLPLKYLMGFAEDYSKGILNIKQEIILIIDCLFKNSYIGKADADVEINKIKWKIRHVR
;
A
#
# COMPACT_ATOMS: atom_id res chain seq x y z
N MET A 1 -16.61 19.47 17.18
CA MET A 1 -16.65 18.21 16.40
C MET A 1 -15.46 18.20 15.45
N GLY A 2 -14.24 18.01 15.95
CA GLY A 2 -13.03 18.21 15.12
C GLY A 2 -11.82 17.37 15.51
N ASP A 3 -11.96 16.44 16.45
CA ASP A 3 -10.85 15.61 16.95
C ASP A 3 -11.27 14.14 17.11
N GLU A 4 -12.31 13.74 16.38
CA GLU A 4 -12.85 12.38 16.46
C GLU A 4 -12.11 11.49 15.48
N GLN A 5 -11.47 10.43 16.00
CA GLN A 5 -10.76 9.46 15.20
C GLN A 5 -11.77 8.66 14.37
N VAL A 6 -11.83 8.96 13.07
CA VAL A 6 -12.79 8.32 12.14
C VAL A 6 -12.42 6.86 11.86
N CYS A 7 -11.13 6.52 11.80
CA CYS A 7 -10.69 5.18 11.46
C CYS A 7 -9.30 4.88 12.05
N MET A 8 -9.13 3.64 12.52
CA MET A 8 -7.83 3.07 12.88
C MET A 8 -7.69 1.69 12.22
N VAL A 9 -6.72 1.52 11.33
CA VAL A 9 -6.41 0.21 10.76
C VAL A 9 -5.31 -0.44 11.57
N ARG A 10 -5.64 -1.55 12.25
CA ARG A 10 -4.67 -2.38 12.95
C ARG A 10 -4.31 -3.57 12.06
N LYS A 11 -3.01 -3.89 11.97
CA LYS A 11 -2.47 -4.96 11.10
C LYS A 11 -2.84 -4.75 9.61
N PRO A 12 -2.42 -3.63 9.01
CA PRO A 12 -2.80 -3.28 7.65
C PRO A 12 -2.47 -4.38 6.64
N GLY A 13 -1.35 -5.10 6.82
CA GLY A 13 -0.95 -6.20 5.92
C GLY A 13 -2.04 -7.25 5.72
N THR A 14 -2.54 -7.88 6.79
CA THR A 14 -3.55 -8.95 6.68
C THR A 14 -4.87 -8.43 6.11
N THR A 15 -5.34 -7.27 6.59
CA THR A 15 -6.57 -6.66 6.09
C THR A 15 -6.45 -6.25 4.63
N THR A 16 -5.29 -5.73 4.23
CA THR A 16 -5.05 -5.40 2.82
C THR A 16 -5.03 -6.62 1.97
N THR A 17 -4.34 -7.69 2.38
CA THR A 17 -4.26 -8.94 1.62
C THR A 17 -5.65 -9.54 1.37
N MET A 18 -6.49 -9.59 2.40
CA MET A 18 -7.88 -10.06 2.25
C MET A 18 -8.69 -9.13 1.34
N LYS A 19 -8.61 -7.82 1.55
CA LYS A 19 -9.33 -6.83 0.73
C LYS A 19 -8.89 -6.91 -0.72
N SER A 20 -7.59 -7.04 -0.97
CA SER A 20 -7.02 -7.20 -2.30
C SER A 20 -7.58 -8.44 -2.99
N MET A 21 -7.59 -9.58 -2.31
CA MET A 21 -8.06 -10.82 -2.91
C MET A 21 -9.53 -10.76 -3.35
N ILE A 22 -10.37 -9.99 -2.64
CA ILE A 22 -11.82 -9.89 -2.91
C ILE A 22 -12.16 -8.74 -3.88
N PHE A 23 -11.52 -7.58 -3.75
CA PHE A 23 -11.91 -6.36 -4.49
C PHE A 23 -11.30 -6.24 -5.89
N TYR A 24 -10.24 -6.98 -6.21
CA TYR A 24 -9.56 -6.77 -7.47
C TYR A 24 -10.27 -7.47 -8.64
N GLY A 25 -10.89 -6.65 -9.49
CA GLY A 25 -11.24 -7.03 -10.86
C GLY A 25 -10.08 -6.83 -11.83
N GLU A 26 -10.20 -7.39 -13.03
CA GLU A 26 -9.19 -7.38 -14.10
C GLU A 26 -8.67 -5.97 -14.44
N SER A 27 -9.51 -4.94 -14.30
CA SER A 27 -9.15 -3.54 -14.57
C SER A 27 -8.08 -2.97 -13.63
N ASN A 28 -7.97 -3.49 -12.41
CA ASN A 28 -7.02 -3.02 -11.40
C ASN A 28 -5.78 -3.92 -11.27
N MET A 29 -5.69 -5.02 -12.04
CA MET A 29 -4.63 -6.02 -11.94
C MET A 29 -3.24 -5.47 -12.28
N LYS A 30 -3.14 -4.56 -13.25
CA LYS A 30 -1.86 -3.89 -13.59
C LYS A 30 -1.27 -3.08 -12.43
N PHE A 31 -2.10 -2.60 -11.51
CA PHE A 31 -1.65 -1.91 -10.30
C PHE A 31 -1.17 -2.86 -9.21
N LEU A 32 -1.67 -4.10 -9.22
CA LEU A 32 -1.20 -5.13 -8.30
C LEU A 32 0.17 -5.66 -8.69
N GLU A 33 0.41 -5.82 -9.98
CA GLU A 33 1.71 -6.29 -10.49
C GLU A 33 2.84 -5.34 -10.07
N THR A 34 2.54 -4.04 -9.97
CA THR A 34 3.50 -3.01 -9.50
C THR A 34 3.78 -3.04 -8.00
N ILE A 35 3.06 -3.86 -7.23
CA ILE A 35 3.34 -4.17 -5.82
C ILE A 35 3.72 -5.64 -5.60
N GLY A 36 3.91 -6.41 -6.67
CA GLY A 36 4.27 -7.83 -6.58
C GLY A 36 3.08 -8.74 -6.30
N TRP A 37 1.86 -8.27 -6.53
CA TRP A 37 0.67 -9.09 -6.46
C TRP A 37 0.22 -9.42 -7.88
N GLY A 38 0.09 -10.69 -8.20
CA GLY A 38 -0.33 -11.13 -9.53
C GLY A 38 -0.78 -12.59 -9.48
N PRO A 39 -1.73 -13.00 -10.34
CA PRO A 39 -2.18 -14.39 -10.42
C PRO A 39 -1.13 -15.29 -11.10
N ASP A 40 -0.21 -14.72 -11.87
CA ASP A 40 0.86 -15.45 -12.54
C ASP A 40 2.15 -15.41 -11.71
N ASP A 41 2.63 -16.58 -11.29
CA ASP A 41 3.90 -16.75 -10.56
C ASP A 41 5.13 -16.26 -11.34
N GLY A 42 5.01 -16.10 -12.66
CA GLY A 42 6.16 -15.91 -13.56
C GLY A 42 6.60 -14.46 -13.83
N LYS A 43 5.83 -13.44 -13.43
CA LYS A 43 6.11 -12.03 -13.84
C LYS A 43 5.76 -11.01 -12.76
N GLN A 44 6.46 -11.06 -11.63
CA GLN A 44 6.52 -9.90 -10.77
C GLN A 44 7.68 -9.01 -11.22
N VAL A 45 7.42 -8.14 -12.20
CA VAL A 45 8.41 -7.18 -12.73
C VAL A 45 8.60 -6.05 -11.71
N LEU A 46 9.23 -6.37 -10.59
CA LEU A 46 9.52 -5.43 -9.51
C LEU A 46 11.01 -5.07 -9.45
N LEU A 47 11.87 -5.96 -9.92
CA LEU A 47 13.30 -5.74 -10.01
C LEU A 47 13.62 -5.11 -11.36
N ASP A 48 14.37 -4.01 -11.32
CA ASP A 48 15.07 -3.52 -12.50
C ASP A 48 16.37 -4.33 -12.66
N GLU A 49 16.42 -5.23 -13.64
CA GLU A 49 17.55 -6.14 -13.88
C GLU A 49 18.89 -5.40 -14.10
N ALA A 50 18.83 -4.13 -14.54
CA ALA A 50 20.02 -3.33 -14.79
C ALA A 50 20.59 -2.65 -13.53
N SER A 51 19.74 -2.29 -12.56
CA SER A 51 20.13 -1.53 -11.38
C SER A 51 20.02 -2.30 -10.07
N ASN A 52 19.42 -3.50 -10.09
CA ASN A 52 19.08 -4.31 -8.91
C ASN A 52 18.25 -3.55 -7.86
N VAL A 53 17.59 -2.46 -8.26
CA VAL A 53 16.74 -1.67 -7.36
C VAL A 53 15.29 -2.14 -7.48
N LEU A 54 14.71 -2.51 -6.35
CA LEU A 54 13.28 -2.79 -6.25
C LEU A 54 12.50 -1.46 -6.26
N ARG A 55 11.63 -1.26 -7.25
CA ARG A 55 10.76 -0.06 -7.31
C ARG A 55 9.30 -0.47 -7.32
N SER A 56 8.65 -0.37 -6.17
CA SER A 56 7.22 -0.62 -6.02
C SER A 56 6.45 0.65 -5.68
N LYS A 57 5.14 0.66 -5.97
CA LYS A 57 4.25 1.78 -5.64
C LYS A 57 3.12 1.27 -4.76
N LEU A 58 3.17 1.53 -3.46
CA LEU A 58 2.12 1.07 -2.54
C LEU A 58 0.87 1.98 -2.58
N PRO A 59 -0.27 1.50 -3.08
CA PRO A 59 -1.53 2.25 -3.04
C PRO A 59 -2.08 2.37 -1.61
N LEU A 60 -1.94 3.55 -1.01
CA LEU A 60 -2.41 3.83 0.35
C LEU A 60 -3.92 3.67 0.54
N LYS A 61 -4.73 3.81 -0.51
CA LYS A 61 -6.19 3.60 -0.44
C LYS A 61 -6.56 2.19 0.04
N TYR A 62 -5.79 1.18 -0.37
CA TYR A 62 -6.03 -0.19 0.08
C TYR A 62 -5.44 -0.43 1.46
N LEU A 63 -4.28 0.20 1.78
CA LEU A 63 -3.63 0.13 3.09
C LEU A 63 -4.46 0.71 4.22
N MET A 64 -5.03 1.89 3.98
CA MET A 64 -5.76 2.64 4.99
C MET A 64 -7.25 2.27 5.04
N GLY A 65 -7.75 1.54 4.03
CA GLY A 65 -9.17 1.20 3.91
C GLY A 65 -10.10 2.43 3.88
N PHE A 66 -9.53 3.62 3.72
CA PHE A 66 -10.15 4.91 3.97
C PHE A 66 -10.36 5.66 2.64
N ALA A 67 -11.44 6.43 2.57
CA ALA A 67 -11.79 7.31 1.45
C ALA A 67 -12.16 6.67 0.10
N GLU A 68 -12.39 5.34 0.01
CA GLU A 68 -12.79 4.71 -1.26
C GLU A 68 -14.16 5.16 -1.77
N ASP A 69 -15.14 5.32 -0.87
CA ASP A 69 -16.54 5.64 -1.21
C ASP A 69 -16.97 7.07 -0.85
N TYR A 70 -16.03 7.96 -0.53
CA TYR A 70 -16.40 9.33 -0.18
C TYR A 70 -16.83 10.10 -1.43
N SER A 71 -18.12 10.32 -1.55
CA SER A 71 -18.75 11.13 -2.60
C SER A 71 -18.52 12.63 -2.43
N LYS A 72 -18.16 13.06 -1.21
CA LYS A 72 -17.84 14.46 -0.86
C LYS A 72 -16.34 14.62 -0.63
N GLY A 73 -15.76 15.68 -1.18
CA GLY A 73 -14.35 15.99 -0.97
C GLY A 73 -14.05 16.24 0.50
N ILE A 74 -13.22 15.40 1.11
CA ILE A 74 -12.74 15.62 2.46
C ILE A 74 -11.51 16.51 2.39
N LEU A 75 -11.60 17.71 2.94
CA LEU A 75 -10.50 18.67 2.99
C LEU A 75 -9.94 18.71 4.42
N ASN A 76 -8.63 18.92 4.55
CA ASN A 76 -7.94 19.16 5.82
C ASN A 76 -7.88 17.96 6.80
N ILE A 77 -7.62 16.74 6.29
CA ILE A 77 -7.37 15.56 7.13
C ILE A 77 -5.89 15.48 7.49
N LYS A 78 -5.57 15.36 8.78
CA LYS A 78 -4.25 14.93 9.22
C LYS A 78 -4.12 13.41 9.02
N GLN A 79 -3.21 12.99 8.15
CA GLN A 79 -2.88 11.58 7.95
C GLN A 79 -1.52 11.25 8.53
N GLU A 80 -1.46 10.18 9.30
CA GLU A 80 -0.23 9.66 9.87
C GLU A 80 -0.08 8.19 9.47
N ILE A 81 1.11 7.81 9.01
CA ILE A 81 1.49 6.42 8.77
C ILE A 81 2.62 6.12 9.73
N ILE A 82 2.36 5.21 10.67
CA ILE A 82 3.34 4.76 11.66
C ILE A 82 3.77 3.35 11.26
N LEU A 83 5.04 3.21 10.88
CA LEU A 83 5.66 1.93 10.58
C LEU A 83 6.31 1.41 11.86
N ILE A 84 5.78 0.31 12.38
CA ILE A 84 6.31 -0.37 13.57
C ILE A 84 6.94 -1.67 13.11
N ILE A 85 8.24 -1.81 13.33
CA ILE A 85 8.99 -3.03 13.06
C ILE A 85 9.16 -3.76 14.38
N ASP A 86 8.76 -5.03 14.42
CA ASP A 86 9.00 -5.89 15.58
C ASP A 86 10.48 -6.30 15.61
N CYS A 87 11.15 -6.08 16.73
CA CYS A 87 12.56 -6.42 16.92
C CYS A 87 12.83 -7.94 16.83
N LEU A 88 11.79 -8.77 16.97
CA LEU A 88 11.91 -10.22 16.89
C LEU A 88 11.75 -10.76 15.46
N PHE A 89 11.36 -9.93 14.49
CA PHE A 89 11.24 -10.31 13.07
C PHE A 89 10.44 -11.62 12.80
N LYS A 90 9.56 -12.03 13.73
CA LYS A 90 8.90 -13.36 13.71
C LYS A 90 7.98 -13.58 12.51
N ASN A 91 7.44 -12.51 11.95
CA ASN A 91 6.50 -12.54 10.82
C ASN A 91 7.08 -11.85 9.57
N SER A 92 8.39 -11.82 9.44
CA SER A 92 9.07 -11.22 8.29
C SER A 92 9.98 -12.21 7.59
N TYR A 93 10.10 -12.06 6.27
CA TYR A 93 11.10 -12.76 5.50
C TYR A 93 12.45 -12.05 5.66
N ILE A 94 13.46 -12.77 6.16
CA ILE A 94 14.81 -12.25 6.32
C ILE A 94 15.57 -12.50 5.02
N GLY A 95 15.91 -11.40 4.32
CA GLY A 95 16.74 -11.45 3.13
C GLY A 95 18.15 -11.94 3.44
N LYS A 96 18.81 -12.56 2.45
CA LYS A 96 20.23 -12.97 2.58
C LYS A 96 21.21 -11.79 2.50
N ALA A 97 20.75 -10.66 1.99
CA ALA A 97 21.55 -9.45 1.81
C ALA A 97 20.86 -8.30 2.54
N ASP A 98 21.68 -7.41 3.08
CA ASP A 98 21.19 -6.15 3.63
C ASP A 98 20.63 -5.29 2.49
N ALA A 99 19.48 -4.68 2.73
CA ALA A 99 18.79 -3.84 1.76
C ALA A 99 18.28 -2.57 2.45
N ASP A 100 18.57 -1.43 1.84
CA ASP A 100 18.05 -0.14 2.29
C ASP A 100 16.69 0.12 1.66
N VAL A 101 15.73 0.55 2.50
CA VAL A 101 14.39 0.91 2.04
C VAL A 101 14.25 2.43 2.07
N GLU A 102 14.09 3.03 0.89
CA GLU A 102 13.89 4.47 0.76
C GLU A 102 12.45 4.81 0.33
N ILE A 103 11.78 5.67 1.10
CA ILE A 103 10.47 6.22 0.72
C ILE A 103 10.71 7.49 -0.10
N ASN A 104 10.74 7.35 -1.42
CA ASN A 104 11.04 8.47 -2.31
C ASN A 104 9.90 9.50 -2.36
N LYS A 105 8.63 9.04 -2.48
CA LYS A 105 7.50 9.96 -2.64
C LYS A 105 6.16 9.41 -2.17
N ILE A 106 5.42 10.24 -1.43
CA ILE A 106 4.02 10.02 -1.07
C ILE A 106 3.16 11.01 -1.86
N LYS A 107 2.15 10.53 -2.59
CA LYS A 107 1.21 11.37 -3.35
C LYS A 107 -0.22 10.98 -3.05
N TRP A 108 -1.07 11.96 -2.76
CA TRP A 108 -2.52 11.80 -2.79
C TRP A 108 -3.07 12.29 -4.13
N LYS A 109 -3.70 11.40 -4.90
CA LYS A 109 -4.50 11.77 -6.07
C LYS A 109 -5.96 11.95 -5.67
N ILE A 110 -6.38 13.17 -5.37
CA ILE A 110 -7.79 13.49 -5.08
C ILE A 110 -8.49 13.65 -6.42
N ARG A 111 -9.62 12.96 -6.62
CA ARG A 111 -10.47 13.18 -7.78
C ARG A 111 -11.09 14.58 -7.64
N HIS A 112 -10.94 15.42 -8.66
CA HIS A 112 -11.58 16.74 -8.66
C HIS A 112 -13.09 16.58 -8.46
N VAL A 113 -13.62 17.26 -7.45
CA VAL A 113 -15.06 17.45 -7.28
C VAL A 113 -15.50 18.35 -8.43
N ARG A 114 -16.46 17.88 -9.23
CA ARG A 114 -17.07 18.66 -10.30
C ARG A 114 -18.24 19.44 -9.74
#